data_AF-A0A0H3JBB5-F1
#
_entry.id   AF-A0A0H3JBB5-F1
#
_cell.length_a   1.000
_cell.length_b   1.000
_cell.length_c   1.000
_cell.angle_alpha   90.00
_cell.angle_beta   90.00
_cell.angle_gamma   90.00
#
_symmetry.space_group_name_H-M   'P 1'
#
loop_
_entity.id
_entity.type
_entity.pdbx_description
1 polymer ?
#
loop_
_entity_poly.entity_id
_entity_poly.type
_entity_poly.pdbx_seq_one_letter_code
_entity_poly.pdbx_strand_id
1 'polypeptide(L)'
;MKKRFFRVFIFITAFILITLSTIGLGYYKKATALEQSSNFKIEVSNKSDNKNISKTTIVDIAQQGLPKQLIQPNVQSIKGTIVNKDREDISLQLQYKDFDGKISINSKMDKSFGVNGNLNTVLKATEEFNITVLLNIPRNVTNRHLVTEGIINIINLKNNSIIGTIPIKIINSNTADKH
;
A
#
# COMPACT_ATOMS: atom_id res chain seq x y z
N MET A 1 54.43 12.76 -5.58
CA MET A 1 53.30 13.12 -6.47
C MET A 1 52.23 12.03 -6.59
N LYS A 2 52.56 10.75 -6.89
CA LYS A 2 51.58 9.65 -7.08
C LYS A 2 50.54 9.47 -5.95
N LYS A 3 50.95 9.53 -4.67
CA LYS A 3 50.03 9.38 -3.51
C LYS A 3 48.99 10.51 -3.40
N ARG A 4 49.31 11.73 -3.85
CA ARG A 4 48.41 12.90 -3.79
C ARG A 4 47.36 12.80 -4.90
N PHE A 5 47.77 12.39 -6.10
CA PHE A 5 46.86 12.09 -7.21
C PHE A 5 45.90 10.94 -6.90
N PHE A 6 46.40 9.86 -6.28
CA PHE A 6 45.56 8.72 -5.90
C PHE A 6 44.51 9.11 -4.84
N ARG A 7 44.86 9.94 -3.86
CA ARG A 7 43.89 10.49 -2.90
C ARG A 7 42.84 11.36 -3.58
N VAL A 8 43.25 12.27 -4.48
CA VAL A 8 42.31 13.12 -5.23
C VAL A 8 41.37 12.27 -6.09
N PHE A 9 41.88 11.23 -6.75
CA PHE A 9 41.06 10.29 -7.51
C PHE A 9 40.04 9.58 -6.62
N ILE A 10 40.45 9.07 -5.45
CA ILE A 10 39.53 8.46 -4.47
C ILE A 10 38.45 9.47 -4.03
N PHE A 11 38.82 10.71 -3.71
CA PHE A 11 37.85 11.73 -3.30
C PHE A 11 36.87 12.08 -4.40
N ILE A 12 37.33 12.23 -5.65
CA ILE A 12 36.44 12.50 -6.80
C ILE A 12 35.49 11.32 -7.02
N THR A 13 36.00 10.09 -6.97
CA THR A 13 35.19 8.89 -7.17
C THR A 13 34.15 8.72 -6.06
N ALA A 14 34.55 8.94 -4.81
CA ALA A 14 33.64 8.91 -3.66
C ALA A 14 32.60 10.03 -3.74
N PHE A 15 32.99 11.24 -4.14
CA PHE A 15 32.07 12.36 -4.34
C PHE A 15 31.02 12.02 -5.41
N ILE A 16 31.46 11.52 -6.58
CA ILE A 16 30.58 11.08 -7.66
C ILE A 16 29.61 10.00 -7.15
N LEU A 17 30.10 8.98 -6.45
CA LEU A 17 29.26 7.91 -5.88
C LEU A 17 28.20 8.44 -4.90
N ILE A 18 28.58 9.34 -4.01
CA ILE A 18 27.67 9.94 -3.02
C ILE A 18 26.62 10.80 -3.73
N THR A 19 27.02 11.61 -4.71
CA THR A 19 26.11 12.47 -5.47
C THR A 19 25.11 11.63 -6.27
N LEU A 20 25.57 10.60 -7.00
CA LEU A 20 24.71 9.66 -7.74
C LEU A 20 23.73 8.94 -6.82
N SER A 21 24.20 8.46 -5.66
CA SER A 21 23.36 7.78 -4.68
C SER A 21 22.28 8.71 -4.11
N THR A 22 22.64 9.95 -3.81
CA THR A 22 21.71 10.95 -3.26
C THR A 22 20.63 11.32 -4.27
N ILE A 23 21.00 11.52 -5.53
CA ILE A 23 20.06 11.77 -6.62
C ILE A 23 19.13 10.56 -6.81
N GLY A 24 19.68 9.35 -6.87
CA GLY A 24 18.91 8.12 -7.01
C GLY A 24 17.87 7.94 -5.89
N LEU A 25 18.25 8.16 -4.63
CA LEU A 25 17.34 8.10 -3.48
C LEU A 25 16.24 9.19 -3.53
N GLY A 26 16.59 10.40 -3.97
CA GLY A 26 15.62 11.48 -4.15
C GLY A 26 14.55 11.16 -5.19
N TYR A 27 14.97 10.64 -6.35
CA TYR A 27 14.05 10.21 -7.41
C TYR A 27 13.18 9.01 -6.97
N TYR A 28 13.74 8.05 -6.24
CA TYR A 28 12.97 6.93 -5.69
C TYR A 28 11.89 7.39 -4.70
N LYS A 29 12.22 8.33 -3.80
CA LYS A 29 11.24 8.94 -2.89
C LYS A 29 10.10 9.63 -3.65
N LYS A 30 10.43 10.37 -4.71
CA LYS A 30 9.41 11.03 -5.55
C LYS A 30 8.53 10.00 -6.28
N ALA A 31 9.13 8.94 -6.82
CA ALA A 31 8.42 7.88 -7.53
C ALA A 31 7.44 7.10 -6.63
N THR A 32 7.78 6.92 -5.36
CA THR A 32 6.94 6.25 -4.36
C THR A 32 5.91 7.20 -3.72
N ALA A 33 6.06 8.52 -3.85
CA ALA A 33 5.12 9.48 -3.27
C ALA A 33 3.70 9.40 -3.88
N LEU A 34 3.57 9.01 -5.15
CA LEU A 34 2.27 8.87 -5.83
C LEU A 34 1.44 7.70 -5.29
N GLU A 35 2.09 6.63 -4.85
CA GLU A 35 1.41 5.56 -4.10
C GLU A 35 0.95 6.04 -2.72
N GLN A 36 1.74 6.91 -2.09
CA GLN A 36 1.40 7.48 -0.79
C GLN A 36 0.25 8.50 -0.86
N SER A 37 -0.10 8.99 -2.06
CA SER A 37 -1.31 9.79 -2.29
C SER A 37 -2.58 8.96 -2.52
N SER A 38 -2.44 7.67 -2.83
CA SER A 38 -3.58 6.74 -2.89
C SER A 38 -3.96 6.32 -1.47
N ASN A 39 -4.58 7.25 -0.75
CA ASN A 39 -5.07 7.06 0.61
C ASN A 39 -6.57 6.81 0.61
N PHE A 40 -7.01 5.68 1.15
CA PHE A 40 -8.42 5.51 1.50
C PHE A 40 -8.69 5.99 2.92
N LYS A 41 -9.89 6.52 3.12
CA LYS A 41 -10.45 6.75 4.45
C LYS A 41 -11.81 6.07 4.52
N ILE A 42 -12.05 5.35 5.61
CA ILE A 42 -13.33 4.70 5.87
C ILE A 42 -13.72 4.93 7.32
N GLU A 43 -14.97 5.29 7.53
CA GLU A 43 -15.56 5.47 8.84
C GLU A 43 -16.41 4.23 9.12
N VAL A 44 -16.16 3.56 10.25
CA VAL A 44 -16.86 2.33 10.63
C VAL A 44 -17.67 2.53 11.90
N SER A 45 -18.82 1.85 11.97
CA SER A 45 -19.71 1.82 13.13
C SER A 45 -20.43 0.47 13.17
N ASN A 46 -20.61 -0.08 14.36
CA ASN A 46 -21.28 -1.34 14.65
C ASN A 46 -22.77 -1.35 14.30
N LYS A 47 -23.39 -0.17 14.14
CA LYS A 47 -24.81 -0.06 13.76
C LYS A 47 -25.02 -0.10 12.24
N SER A 48 -23.94 -0.18 11.48
CA SER A 48 -23.95 -0.07 10.03
C SER A 48 -23.75 -1.45 9.41
N ASP A 49 -24.84 -2.21 9.24
CA ASP A 49 -24.82 -3.48 8.50
C ASP A 49 -24.43 -3.21 7.03
N ASN A 50 -23.17 -3.47 6.67
CA ASN A 50 -22.63 -3.34 5.31
C ASN A 50 -22.72 -1.95 4.64
N LYS A 51 -23.15 -0.87 5.32
CA LYS A 51 -23.35 0.44 4.65
C LYS A 51 -22.08 1.29 4.54
N ASN A 52 -21.03 0.98 5.28
CA ASN A 52 -19.79 1.76 5.21
C ASN A 52 -18.90 1.25 4.07
N ILE A 53 -19.12 1.77 2.87
CA ILE A 53 -18.28 1.44 1.70
C ILE A 53 -17.39 2.65 1.42
N SER A 54 -16.07 2.44 1.43
CA SER A 54 -15.11 3.49 1.04
C SER A 54 -15.17 3.74 -0.47
N LYS A 55 -14.72 4.92 -0.92
CA LYS A 55 -14.52 5.16 -2.35
C LYS A 55 -13.48 4.17 -2.90
N THR A 56 -13.72 3.67 -4.10
CA THR A 56 -12.77 2.78 -4.78
C THR A 56 -11.41 3.44 -4.87
N THR A 57 -10.41 2.77 -4.30
CA THR A 57 -9.03 3.22 -4.36
C THR A 57 -8.44 2.70 -5.66
N ILE A 58 -8.18 3.61 -6.59
CA ILE A 58 -7.62 3.27 -7.89
C ILE A 58 -6.12 3.57 -7.85
N VAL A 59 -5.31 2.55 -8.13
CA VAL A 59 -3.85 2.69 -8.25
C VAL A 59 -3.47 2.42 -9.71
N ASP A 60 -2.82 3.39 -10.34
CA ASP A 60 -2.29 3.23 -11.69
C ASP A 60 -0.78 2.94 -11.64
N ILE A 61 -0.39 1.74 -12.07
CA ILE A 61 1.01 1.33 -12.08
C ILE A 61 1.84 2.08 -13.15
N ALA A 62 1.19 2.61 -14.18
CA ALA A 62 1.85 3.37 -15.24
C ALA A 62 2.36 4.74 -14.76
N GLN A 63 1.67 5.34 -13.80
CA GLN A 63 2.03 6.64 -13.23
C GLN A 63 3.17 6.57 -12.21
N GLN A 64 3.65 5.37 -11.90
CA GLN A 64 4.77 5.18 -10.99
C GLN A 64 6.08 5.60 -11.65
N GLY A 65 6.93 6.32 -10.91
CA GLY A 65 8.20 6.76 -11.46
C GLY A 65 9.09 5.57 -11.88
N LEU A 66 9.82 5.74 -12.98
CA LEU A 66 10.73 4.74 -13.58
C LEU A 66 11.61 3.97 -12.56
N PRO A 67 12.20 4.61 -11.52
CA PRO A 67 13.01 3.88 -10.56
C PRO A 67 12.24 2.78 -9.81
N LYS A 68 10.97 3.02 -9.48
CA LYS A 68 10.14 2.03 -8.79
C LYS A 68 9.73 0.90 -9.73
N GLN A 69 9.36 1.24 -10.97
CA GLN A 69 9.05 0.25 -12.00
C GLN A 69 10.23 -0.69 -12.28
N LEU A 70 11.47 -0.20 -12.13
CA LEU A 70 12.66 -1.02 -12.33
C LEU A 70 12.99 -1.92 -11.12
N ILE A 71 12.94 -1.36 -9.90
CA ILE A 71 13.39 -2.07 -8.69
C ILE A 71 12.28 -2.98 -8.12
N GLN A 72 11.03 -2.52 -8.16
CA GLN A 72 9.87 -3.22 -7.57
C GLN A 72 8.60 -3.06 -8.43
N PRO A 73 8.59 -3.53 -9.70
CA PRO A 73 7.43 -3.38 -10.60
C PRO A 73 6.14 -4.02 -10.07
N ASN A 74 6.29 -5.07 -9.26
CA ASN A 74 5.20 -5.96 -8.87
C ASN A 74 4.58 -5.61 -7.53
N VAL A 75 5.18 -4.68 -6.77
CA VAL A 75 4.75 -4.40 -5.40
C VAL A 75 4.07 -3.04 -5.35
N GLN A 76 2.78 -3.09 -5.03
CA GLN A 76 1.92 -1.94 -4.92
C GLN A 76 1.61 -1.65 -3.46
N SER A 77 1.85 -0.41 -3.04
CA SER A 77 1.62 0.02 -1.65
C SER A 77 0.44 0.98 -1.61
N ILE A 78 -0.56 0.65 -0.79
CA ILE A 78 -1.75 1.48 -0.59
C ILE A 78 -1.83 1.81 0.89
N LYS A 79 -1.98 3.08 1.22
CA LYS A 79 -2.15 3.50 2.61
C LYS A 79 -3.62 3.81 2.86
N GLY A 80 -4.05 3.70 4.11
CA GLY A 80 -5.40 4.12 4.46
C GLY A 80 -5.64 4.21 5.94
N THR A 81 -6.77 4.83 6.26
CA THR A 81 -7.18 5.15 7.62
C THR A 81 -8.59 4.63 7.86
N ILE A 82 -8.75 3.83 8.91
CA ILE A 82 -10.03 3.34 9.41
C ILE A 82 -10.37 4.13 10.65
N VAL A 83 -11.55 4.75 10.71
CA VAL A 83 -11.98 5.59 11.85
C VAL A 83 -13.17 4.96 12.53
N ASN A 84 -13.06 4.72 13.84
CA ASN A 84 -14.20 4.28 14.62
C ASN A 84 -15.08 5.47 15.01
N LYS A 85 -16.34 5.49 14.57
CA LYS A 85 -17.30 6.53 14.95
C LYS A 85 -18.09 6.21 16.20
N ASP A 86 -18.02 4.98 16.68
CA ASP A 86 -18.69 4.60 17.91
C ASP A 86 -17.93 5.11 19.14
N ARG A 87 -18.67 5.21 20.24
CA ARG A 87 -18.13 5.54 21.57
C ARG A 87 -17.61 4.31 22.31
N GLU A 88 -17.62 3.16 21.64
CA GLU A 88 -17.16 1.88 22.17
C GLU A 88 -16.03 1.34 21.30
N ASP A 89 -15.16 0.54 21.92
CA ASP A 89 -14.07 -0.13 21.23
C ASP A 89 -14.61 -1.21 20.29
N ILE A 90 -14.00 -1.32 19.11
CA ILE A 90 -14.36 -2.32 18.11
C ILE A 90 -13.19 -3.25 17.89
N SER A 91 -13.41 -4.55 18.11
CA SER A 91 -12.45 -5.59 17.71
C SER A 91 -12.61 -5.86 16.23
N LEU A 92 -11.59 -5.61 15.44
CA LEU A 92 -11.62 -5.66 13.98
C LEU A 92 -10.77 -6.80 13.46
N GLN A 93 -11.25 -7.42 12.39
CA GLN A 93 -10.51 -8.29 11.50
C GLN A 93 -10.56 -7.74 10.08
N LEU A 94 -9.39 -7.62 9.45
CA LEU A 94 -9.31 -7.30 8.03
C LEU A 94 -9.19 -8.58 7.22
N GLN A 95 -10.14 -8.79 6.31
CA GLN A 95 -10.14 -9.93 5.38
C GLN A 95 -10.13 -9.41 3.94
N TYR A 96 -9.22 -9.90 3.12
CA TYR A 96 -9.12 -9.54 1.71
C TYR A 96 -9.70 -10.65 0.82
N LYS A 97 -10.25 -10.28 -0.34
CA LYS A 97 -10.82 -11.21 -1.31
C LYS A 97 -10.62 -10.73 -2.75
N ASP A 98 -10.59 -11.67 -3.67
CA ASP A 98 -10.67 -11.48 -5.14
C ASP A 98 -9.42 -10.85 -5.80
N PHE A 99 -8.30 -10.73 -5.08
CA PHE A 99 -7.06 -10.20 -5.65
C PHE A 99 -6.17 -11.24 -6.34
N ASP A 100 -5.56 -10.82 -7.45
CA ASP A 100 -4.54 -11.57 -8.19
C ASP A 100 -3.17 -11.33 -7.55
N GLY A 101 -2.81 -12.15 -6.57
CA GLY A 101 -1.49 -12.10 -5.95
C GLY A 101 -1.49 -12.32 -4.44
N LYS A 102 -0.33 -12.05 -3.83
CA LYS A 102 -0.18 -12.12 -2.37
C LYS A 102 -0.44 -10.75 -1.76
N ILE A 103 -1.25 -10.72 -0.71
CA ILE A 103 -1.53 -9.50 0.05
C ILE A 103 -0.87 -9.58 1.42
N SER A 104 -0.36 -8.46 1.87
CA SER A 104 0.13 -8.28 3.23
C SER A 104 -0.35 -6.93 3.74
N ILE A 105 -1.11 -6.93 4.81
CA ILE A 105 -1.55 -5.70 5.48
C ILE A 105 -0.60 -5.46 6.64
N ASN A 106 -0.08 -4.25 6.78
CA ASN A 106 0.80 -3.84 7.86
C ASN A 106 0.18 -2.66 8.62
N SER A 107 0.32 -2.64 9.95
CA SER A 107 -0.02 -1.50 10.79
C SER A 107 1.19 -1.06 11.62
N LYS A 108 1.25 0.23 11.95
CA LYS A 108 2.25 0.76 12.90
C LYS A 108 1.92 0.40 14.34
N MET A 109 0.64 0.21 14.66
CA MET A 109 0.17 0.05 16.04
C MET A 109 0.05 -1.40 16.49
N ASP A 110 -0.08 -2.37 15.57
CA ASP A 110 -0.29 -3.77 15.94
C ASP A 110 0.48 -4.75 15.06
N LYS A 111 1.13 -5.73 15.71
CA LYS A 111 1.92 -6.81 15.09
C LYS A 111 1.20 -8.17 15.14
N SER A 112 -0.02 -8.24 15.67
CA SER A 112 -0.83 -9.47 15.73
C SER A 112 -1.42 -9.80 14.36
N PHE A 113 -0.57 -10.35 13.49
CA PHE A 113 -1.00 -10.98 12.26
C PHE A 113 -1.61 -12.33 12.60
N GLY A 114 -2.89 -12.51 12.29
CA GLY A 114 -3.53 -13.81 12.32
C GLY A 114 -2.94 -14.73 11.26
N VAL A 115 -3.12 -16.03 11.45
CA VAL A 115 -2.79 -17.05 10.45
C VAL A 115 -3.55 -16.68 9.15
N ASN A 116 -2.84 -16.59 8.02
CA ASN A 116 -3.32 -16.16 6.68
C ASN A 116 -3.23 -14.66 6.33
N GLY A 117 -2.52 -13.84 7.12
CA GLY A 117 -2.29 -12.42 6.76
C GLY A 117 -3.48 -11.51 7.05
N ASN A 118 -4.47 -12.01 7.81
CA ASN A 118 -5.54 -11.21 8.38
C ASN A 118 -4.99 -10.41 9.56
N LEU A 119 -5.35 -9.13 9.66
CA LEU A 119 -4.96 -8.28 10.78
C LEU A 119 -6.08 -8.28 11.80
N ASN A 120 -5.79 -8.74 13.01
CA ASN A 120 -6.71 -8.67 14.15
C ASN A 120 -6.21 -7.58 15.10
N THR A 121 -7.05 -6.60 15.40
CA THR A 121 -6.69 -5.45 16.24
C THR A 121 -7.92 -4.89 16.95
N VAL A 122 -7.71 -4.09 17.99
CA VAL A 122 -8.78 -3.34 18.66
C VAL A 122 -8.67 -1.88 18.27
N LEU A 123 -9.71 -1.36 17.63
CA LEU A 123 -9.84 0.06 17.33
C LEU A 123 -10.64 0.73 18.43
N LYS A 124 -9.95 1.57 19.22
CA LYS A 124 -10.59 2.26 20.34
C LYS A 124 -11.66 3.23 19.88
N ALA A 125 -12.58 3.53 20.78
CA ALA A 125 -13.63 4.53 20.58
C ALA A 125 -13.06 5.85 20.02
N THR A 126 -13.66 6.37 18.94
CA THR A 126 -13.27 7.64 18.30
C THR A 126 -11.84 7.74 17.75
N GLU A 127 -11.07 6.65 17.76
CA GLU A 127 -9.68 6.65 17.27
C GLU A 127 -9.58 6.32 15.77
N GLU A 128 -8.45 6.74 15.19
CA GLU A 128 -8.07 6.43 13.82
C GLU A 128 -6.97 5.35 13.79
N PHE A 129 -7.12 4.40 12.88
CA PHE A 129 -6.16 3.32 12.66
C PHE A 129 -5.58 3.38 11.26
N ASN A 130 -4.27 3.57 11.20
CA ASN A 130 -3.54 3.70 9.93
C ASN A 130 -2.96 2.36 9.50
N ILE A 131 -3.30 1.93 8.29
CA ILE A 131 -2.82 0.69 7.69
C ILE A 131 -2.11 0.94 6.37
N THR A 132 -1.24 0.01 6.00
CA THR A 132 -0.59 -0.07 4.69
C THR A 132 -0.84 -1.46 4.12
N VAL A 133 -1.50 -1.51 2.97
CA VAL A 133 -1.74 -2.73 2.20
C VAL A 133 -0.65 -2.85 1.16
N LEU A 134 0.08 -3.94 1.20
CA LEU A 134 1.07 -4.32 0.20
C LEU A 134 0.49 -5.43 -0.68
N LEU A 135 0.36 -5.15 -1.97
CA LEU A 135 -0.06 -6.13 -2.96
C LEU A 135 1.14 -6.54 -3.81
N ASN A 136 1.47 -7.83 -3.78
CA ASN A 136 2.48 -8.42 -4.65
C ASN A 136 1.78 -9.09 -5.83
N ILE A 137 1.79 -8.38 -6.95
CA ILE A 137 1.08 -8.71 -8.18
C ILE A 137 1.96 -9.59 -9.08
N PRO A 138 1.47 -10.73 -9.55
CA PRO A 138 2.16 -11.55 -10.53
C PRO A 138 2.50 -10.79 -11.83
N ARG A 139 3.72 -10.96 -12.37
CA ARG A 139 4.17 -10.26 -13.61
C ARG A 139 3.31 -10.55 -14.84
N ASN A 140 2.63 -11.70 -14.87
CA ASN A 140 1.78 -12.09 -15.99
C ASN A 140 0.49 -11.26 -16.08
N VAL A 141 0.08 -10.57 -15.02
CA VAL A 141 -1.14 -9.72 -15.01
C VAL A 141 -0.83 -8.22 -15.08
N THR A 142 0.41 -7.79 -14.81
CA THR A 142 0.80 -6.36 -14.87
C THR A 142 0.73 -5.75 -16.28
N ASN A 143 0.69 -6.58 -17.33
CA ASN A 143 0.59 -6.14 -18.72
C ASN A 143 -0.86 -5.98 -19.22
N ARG A 144 -1.85 -6.08 -18.32
CA ARG A 144 -3.27 -5.90 -18.61
C ARG A 144 -3.71 -4.51 -18.17
N HIS A 145 -4.71 -3.95 -18.85
CA HIS A 145 -5.30 -2.67 -18.45
C HIS A 145 -5.90 -2.75 -17.05
N LEU A 146 -6.74 -3.76 -16.80
CA LEU A 146 -7.12 -4.19 -15.46
C LEU A 146 -6.09 -5.20 -14.94
N VAL A 147 -5.26 -4.76 -14.00
CA VAL A 147 -4.20 -5.59 -13.42
C VAL A 147 -4.78 -6.52 -12.36
N THR A 148 -5.55 -5.96 -11.42
CA THR A 148 -6.31 -6.72 -10.43
C THR A 148 -7.37 -5.84 -9.76
N GLU A 149 -8.44 -6.44 -9.27
CA GLU A 149 -9.51 -5.78 -8.52
C GLU A 149 -9.91 -6.67 -7.35
N GLY A 150 -10.10 -6.11 -6.18
CA GLY A 150 -10.51 -6.86 -5.01
C GLY A 150 -11.03 -5.97 -3.90
N ILE A 151 -11.43 -6.60 -2.81
CA ILE A 151 -12.03 -5.90 -1.67
C ILE A 151 -11.34 -6.29 -0.38
N ILE A 152 -11.24 -5.33 0.53
CA ILE A 152 -10.88 -5.57 1.94
C ILE A 152 -12.13 -5.32 2.77
N ASN A 153 -12.64 -6.40 3.38
CA ASN A 153 -13.72 -6.35 4.34
C ASN A 153 -13.18 -6.12 5.75
N ILE A 154 -13.84 -5.22 6.45
CA ILE A 154 -13.63 -4.93 7.86
C ILE A 154 -14.73 -5.66 8.62
N ILE A 155 -14.34 -6.67 9.39
CA ILE A 155 -15.24 -7.55 10.12
C ILE A 155 -15.13 -7.22 11.61
N ASN A 156 -16.26 -7.06 12.29
CA ASN A 156 -16.27 -6.99 13.73
C ASN A 156 -16.16 -8.41 14.32
N LEU A 157 -15.10 -8.67 15.08
CA LEU A 157 -14.82 -9.99 15.66
C LEU A 157 -15.85 -10.44 16.71
N LYS A 158 -16.59 -9.51 17.33
CA LYS A 158 -17.57 -9.81 18.38
C LYS A 158 -18.82 -10.49 17.83
N ASN A 159 -19.27 -10.08 16.64
CA ASN A 159 -20.52 -10.55 16.02
C ASN A 159 -20.32 -11.11 14.60
N ASN A 160 -19.07 -11.15 14.12
CA ASN A 160 -18.67 -11.59 12.79
C ASN A 160 -19.38 -10.84 11.63
N SER A 161 -19.90 -9.64 11.87
CA SER A 161 -20.55 -8.83 10.84
C SER A 161 -19.54 -8.00 10.07
N ILE A 162 -19.75 -7.83 8.76
CA ILE A 162 -18.99 -6.87 7.97
C ILE A 162 -19.51 -5.46 8.29
N ILE A 163 -18.62 -4.64 8.85
CA ILE A 163 -18.91 -3.25 9.26
C ILE A 163 -18.32 -2.22 8.30
N GLY A 164 -17.57 -2.67 7.29
CA GLY A 164 -17.11 -1.83 6.19
C GLY A 164 -16.38 -2.56 5.08
N THR A 165 -16.34 -1.96 3.90
CA THR A 165 -15.69 -2.53 2.71
C THR A 165 -14.84 -1.47 2.01
N ILE A 166 -13.61 -1.83 1.66
CA ILE A 166 -12.66 -1.00 0.94
C ILE A 166 -12.40 -1.66 -0.43
N PRO A 167 -13.02 -1.16 -1.51
CA PRO A 167 -12.73 -1.63 -2.85
C PRO A 167 -11.40 -1.05 -3.35
N ILE A 168 -10.55 -1.91 -3.89
CA ILE A 168 -9.24 -1.55 -4.42
C ILE A 168 -9.15 -2.06 -5.86
N LYS A 169 -8.76 -1.16 -6.77
CA LYS A 169 -8.58 -1.46 -8.18
C LYS A 169 -7.19 -1.03 -8.61
N ILE A 170 -6.47 -1.93 -9.28
CA ILE A 170 -5.14 -1.66 -9.81
C ILE A 170 -5.22 -1.74 -11.33
N ILE A 171 -4.81 -0.66 -11.99
CA ILE A 171 -4.84 -0.52 -13.44
C ILE A 171 -3.45 -0.22 -14.00
N ASN A 172 -3.29 -0.45 -15.29
CA ASN A 172 -2.15 -0.01 -16.07
C ASN A 172 -2.63 0.80 -17.27
N SER A 173 -2.56 2.13 -17.16
CA SER A 173 -3.01 3.01 -18.26
C SER A 173 -2.12 2.98 -19.50
N ASN A 174 -0.88 2.46 -19.41
CA ASN A 174 -0.02 2.27 -20.58
C ASN A 174 -0.47 1.11 -21.49
N THR A 175 -1.38 0.27 -21.00
CA THR A 175 -1.94 -0.84 -21.78
C THR A 175 -3.38 -0.52 -22.14
N ALA A 176 -3.68 -0.56 -23.45
CA ALA A 176 -5.05 -0.42 -23.94
C ALA A 176 -5.85 -1.69 -23.63
N ASP A 177 -7.13 -1.53 -23.29
CA ASP A 177 -8.06 -2.66 -23.24
C ASP A 177 -8.09 -3.33 -24.62
N LYS A 178 -7.57 -4.56 -24.69
CA LYS A 178 -7.85 -5.43 -25.82
C LYS A 178 -9.24 -6.01 -25.58
N HIS A 179 -10.25 -5.33 -26.12
CA HIS A 179 -11.59 -5.88 -26.31
C HIS A 179 -11.54 -7.14 -27.17
#